data_AF-A0AAU2Q6A3-F1
#
_entry.id   AF-A0AAU2Q6A3-F1
#
_cell.length_a   1.000
_cell.length_b   1.000
_cell.length_c   1.000
_cell.angle_alpha   90.00
_cell.angle_beta   90.00
_cell.angle_gamma   90.00
#
_symmetry.space_group_name_H-M   'P 1'
#
loop_
_entity.id
_entity.type
_entity.pdbx_description
1 polymer ?
#
loop_
_entity_poly.entity_id
_entity_poly.type
_entity_poly.pdbx_seq_one_letter_code
_entity_poly.pdbx_strand_id
1 'polypeptide(L)'
;MTDRTASVTMLNRLRAVDWVGDWDDVLSRAKSRRILMREYLRRAALWAQAYSVEGAWPFFDVTECVDPEFRMSPEMTAELAEFLSRVPGSALQDTCAGAVRLAEMRAQNPTALPDLPDLYEPLVLFYERGGEFLRDNVGGLDLTGVSFRLGTPQGKLRTPGFETLGGTVLDALDAEGRISYCTAAGNRGPVMRRRVVRGEIHDEVFGRDLRWEPTDRLRETEAGAEDARLIPLDELAAAELIGAAVDRASR
;
A
#
# COMPACT_ATOMS: atom_id res chain seq x y z
N MET A 1 12.31 -28.40 -9.44
CA MET A 1 11.35 -28.69 -8.34
C MET A 1 11.20 -27.52 -7.36
N THR A 2 11.63 -26.31 -7.76
CA THR A 2 11.65 -25.07 -6.97
C THR A 2 10.64 -24.02 -7.49
N ASP A 3 9.76 -24.42 -8.40
CA ASP A 3 9.02 -23.51 -9.31
C ASP A 3 7.57 -23.21 -8.90
N ARG A 4 6.94 -24.07 -8.09
CA ARG A 4 5.54 -23.89 -7.64
C ARG A 4 5.41 -23.03 -6.37
N THR A 5 6.54 -22.61 -5.80
CA THR A 5 6.53 -21.95 -4.48
C THR A 5 5.98 -20.53 -4.56
N ALA A 6 6.24 -19.77 -5.64
CA ALA A 6 5.86 -18.35 -5.68
C ALA A 6 4.34 -18.13 -5.73
N SER A 7 3.63 -18.84 -6.61
CA SER A 7 2.18 -18.73 -6.74
C SER A 7 1.44 -19.34 -5.56
N VAL A 8 1.95 -20.45 -5.00
CA VAL A 8 1.43 -21.04 -3.74
C VAL A 8 1.65 -20.09 -2.57
N THR A 9 2.82 -19.46 -2.46
CA THR A 9 3.08 -18.45 -1.43
C THR A 9 2.14 -17.26 -1.58
N MET A 10 1.94 -16.76 -2.79
CA MET A 10 1.00 -15.66 -3.05
C MET A 10 -0.44 -16.05 -2.67
N LEU A 11 -0.89 -17.24 -3.08
CA LEU A 11 -2.22 -17.73 -2.74
C LEU A 11 -2.37 -17.92 -1.22
N ASN A 12 -1.33 -18.38 -0.52
CA ASN A 12 -1.36 -18.52 0.94
C ASN A 12 -1.41 -17.18 1.66
N ARG A 13 -0.72 -16.14 1.16
CA ARG A 13 -0.86 -14.76 1.67
C ARG A 13 -2.32 -14.30 1.56
N LEU A 14 -2.92 -14.45 0.37
CA LEU A 14 -4.30 -14.06 0.12
C LEU A 14 -5.33 -14.87 0.94
N ARG A 15 -5.08 -16.16 1.19
CA ARG A 15 -5.91 -16.99 2.08
C ARG A 15 -5.84 -16.56 3.54
N ALA A 16 -4.76 -15.93 3.97
CA ALA A 16 -4.58 -15.44 5.34
C ALA A 16 -5.24 -14.07 5.59
N VAL A 17 -5.74 -13.41 4.54
CA VAL A 17 -6.41 -12.11 4.65
C VAL A 17 -7.73 -12.24 5.41
N ASP A 18 -7.92 -11.35 6.38
CA ASP A 18 -9.20 -11.14 7.03
C ASP A 18 -10.03 -10.09 6.24
N TRP A 19 -10.96 -10.59 5.43
CA TRP A 19 -11.78 -9.76 4.55
C TRP A 19 -12.92 -9.03 5.27
N VAL A 20 -13.44 -9.60 6.35
CA VAL A 20 -14.59 -9.05 7.09
C VAL A 20 -14.12 -8.18 8.24
N GLY A 21 -13.08 -8.61 8.97
CA GLY A 21 -12.32 -7.79 9.91
C GLY A 21 -13.07 -7.16 11.08
N ASP A 22 -12.32 -6.69 12.06
CA ASP A 22 -12.80 -5.68 12.99
C ASP A 22 -12.68 -4.29 12.33
N TRP A 23 -13.78 -3.54 12.31
CA TRP A 23 -13.82 -2.20 11.73
C TRP A 23 -12.86 -1.23 12.42
N ASP A 24 -12.71 -1.34 13.75
CA ASP A 24 -11.81 -0.47 14.49
C ASP A 24 -10.34 -0.73 14.09
N ASP A 25 -9.98 -2.00 13.90
CA ASP A 25 -8.66 -2.40 13.43
C ASP A 25 -8.39 -1.88 12.00
N VAL A 26 -9.34 -2.03 11.08
CA VAL A 26 -9.17 -1.55 9.70
C VAL A 26 -9.07 -0.02 9.65
N LEU A 27 -9.87 0.69 10.45
CA LEU A 27 -9.81 2.15 10.56
C LEU A 27 -8.48 2.62 11.15
N SER A 28 -7.92 1.92 12.13
CA SER A 28 -6.58 2.22 12.67
C SER A 28 -5.48 2.10 11.60
N ARG A 29 -5.74 1.29 10.56
CA ARG A 29 -4.84 1.02 9.42
C ARG A 29 -5.13 1.84 8.17
N ALA A 30 -6.00 2.84 8.27
CA ALA A 30 -6.46 3.62 7.11
C ALA A 30 -5.34 4.41 6.40
N LYS A 31 -4.24 4.75 7.08
CA LYS A 31 -3.15 5.56 6.49
C LYS A 31 -2.31 4.73 5.53
N SER A 32 -1.79 3.60 6.00
CA SER A 32 -1.04 2.68 5.17
C SER A 32 -1.88 2.11 4.02
N ARG A 33 -3.16 1.76 4.27
CA ARG A 33 -4.11 1.32 3.23
C ARG A 33 -4.24 2.36 2.10
N ARG A 34 -4.32 3.65 2.44
CA ARG A 34 -4.39 4.73 1.44
C ARG A 34 -3.12 4.84 0.60
N ILE A 35 -1.95 4.75 1.25
CA ILE A 35 -0.64 4.80 0.59
C ILE A 35 -0.46 3.60 -0.34
N LEU A 36 -0.83 2.42 0.12
CA LEU A 36 -0.78 1.18 -0.65
C LEU A 36 -1.70 1.22 -1.87
N MET A 37 -2.95 1.66 -1.71
CA MET A 37 -3.87 1.84 -2.85
C MET A 37 -3.34 2.89 -3.82
N ARG A 38 -2.79 4.01 -3.33
CA ARG A 38 -2.14 5.02 -4.19
C ARG A 38 -0.99 4.42 -4.99
N GLU A 39 -0.14 3.62 -4.36
CA GLU A 39 1.02 3.00 -5.00
C GLU A 39 0.58 1.93 -6.01
N TYR A 40 -0.42 1.10 -5.69
CA TYR A 40 -1.04 0.18 -6.64
C TYR A 40 -1.52 0.91 -7.89
N LEU A 41 -2.30 1.98 -7.73
CA LEU A 41 -2.84 2.76 -8.84
C LEU A 41 -1.74 3.39 -9.72
N ARG A 42 -0.62 3.78 -9.12
CA ARG A 42 0.57 4.26 -9.84
C ARG A 42 1.23 3.13 -10.62
N ARG A 43 1.46 1.97 -10.01
CA ARG A 43 2.04 0.80 -10.68
C ARG A 43 1.13 0.30 -11.79
N ALA A 44 -0.18 0.22 -11.56
CA ALA A 44 -1.17 -0.11 -12.57
C ALA A 44 -1.11 0.84 -13.78
N ALA A 45 -0.86 2.14 -13.55
CA ALA A 45 -0.69 3.09 -14.65
C ALA A 45 0.61 2.86 -15.44
N LEU A 46 1.71 2.50 -14.77
CA LEU A 46 2.98 2.13 -15.43
C LEU A 46 2.79 0.89 -16.31
N TRP A 47 2.18 -0.15 -15.76
CA TRP A 47 1.89 -1.38 -16.50
C TRP A 47 0.93 -1.12 -17.67
N ALA A 48 -0.14 -0.34 -17.46
CA ALA A 48 -1.07 -0.01 -18.52
C ALA A 48 -0.41 0.79 -19.66
N GLN A 49 0.47 1.73 -19.34
CA GLN A 49 1.26 2.47 -20.32
C GLN A 49 2.22 1.56 -21.09
N ALA A 50 2.92 0.66 -20.40
CA ALA A 50 3.90 -0.24 -21.01
C ALA A 50 3.26 -1.17 -22.06
N TYR A 51 2.01 -1.56 -21.86
CA TYR A 51 1.26 -2.43 -22.76
C TYR A 51 0.21 -1.72 -23.63
N SER A 52 0.14 -0.38 -23.59
CA SER A 52 -0.84 0.43 -24.34
C SER A 52 -2.31 0.03 -24.06
N VAL A 53 -2.62 -0.26 -22.79
CA VAL A 53 -3.95 -0.68 -22.30
C VAL A 53 -4.54 0.29 -21.28
N GLU A 54 -4.28 1.60 -21.43
CA GLU A 54 -4.73 2.63 -20.49
C GLU A 54 -6.25 2.67 -20.28
N GLY A 55 -7.03 2.17 -21.25
CA GLY A 55 -8.49 2.04 -21.12
C GLY A 55 -8.96 0.95 -20.15
N ALA A 56 -8.10 -0.01 -19.81
CA ALA A 56 -8.40 -1.09 -18.84
C ALA A 56 -7.99 -0.73 -17.40
N TRP A 57 -7.33 0.42 -17.21
CA TRP A 57 -6.92 0.89 -15.89
C TRP A 57 -8.14 1.18 -14.98
N PRO A 58 -8.08 0.90 -13.66
CA PRO A 58 -6.93 0.39 -12.91
C PRO A 58 -6.90 -1.12 -12.70
N PHE A 59 -8.04 -1.81 -12.85
CA PHE A 59 -8.20 -3.22 -12.51
C PHE A 59 -8.24 -4.03 -13.79
N PHE A 60 -7.11 -4.66 -14.13
CA PHE A 60 -6.96 -5.55 -15.27
C PHE A 60 -5.99 -6.68 -14.91
N ASP A 61 -6.10 -7.80 -15.63
CA ASP A 61 -5.13 -8.89 -15.55
C ASP A 61 -3.98 -8.61 -16.52
N VAL A 62 -2.85 -8.20 -15.96
CA VAL A 62 -1.68 -7.86 -16.77
C VAL A 62 -1.07 -9.05 -17.48
N THR A 63 -1.33 -10.27 -16.98
CA THR A 63 -0.81 -11.48 -17.60
C THR A 63 -1.39 -11.71 -18.99
N GLU A 64 -2.62 -11.26 -19.24
CA GLU A 64 -3.25 -11.31 -20.56
C GLU A 64 -2.57 -10.37 -21.58
N CYS A 65 -1.88 -9.32 -21.11
CA CYS A 65 -1.11 -8.42 -21.96
C CYS A 65 0.32 -8.91 -22.19
N VAL A 66 0.93 -9.55 -21.19
CA VAL A 66 2.30 -10.06 -21.26
C VAL A 66 2.39 -11.29 -22.17
N ASP A 67 1.53 -12.28 -21.92
CA ASP A 67 1.48 -13.54 -22.65
C ASP A 67 0.04 -14.08 -22.65
N PRO A 68 -0.74 -13.81 -23.71
CA PRO A 68 -2.12 -14.29 -23.84
C PRO A 68 -2.26 -15.83 -23.83
N GLU A 69 -1.18 -16.55 -24.17
CA GLU A 69 -1.16 -18.01 -24.20
C GLU A 69 -0.72 -18.62 -22.86
N PHE A 70 -0.34 -17.78 -21.89
CA PHE A 70 0.02 -18.23 -20.56
C PHE A 70 -1.12 -19.01 -19.91
N ARG A 71 -0.81 -20.21 -19.41
CA ARG A 71 -1.73 -21.06 -18.65
C ARG A 71 -1.04 -21.54 -17.38
N MET A 72 -1.73 -21.42 -16.25
CA MET A 72 -1.32 -22.09 -15.03
C MET A 72 -1.59 -23.59 -15.12
N SER A 73 -0.99 -24.37 -14.22
CA SER A 73 -1.32 -25.80 -14.13
C SER A 73 -2.82 -26.00 -13.81
N PRO A 74 -3.44 -27.12 -14.23
CA PRO A 74 -4.83 -27.42 -13.91
C PRO A 74 -5.10 -27.42 -12.40
N GLU A 75 -4.16 -27.93 -11.60
CA GLU A 75 -4.28 -27.97 -10.14
C GLU A 75 -4.30 -26.57 -9.54
N MET A 76 -3.36 -25.70 -9.94
CA MET A 76 -3.29 -24.32 -9.43
C MET A 76 -4.51 -23.51 -9.86
N THR A 77 -5.01 -23.75 -11.08
CA THR A 77 -6.25 -23.14 -11.59
C THR A 77 -7.45 -23.53 -10.73
N ALA A 78 -7.58 -24.81 -10.36
CA ALA A 78 -8.65 -25.29 -9.49
C ALA A 78 -8.55 -24.71 -8.07
N GLU A 79 -7.35 -24.70 -7.49
CA GLU A 79 -7.10 -24.13 -6.15
C GLU A 79 -7.42 -22.63 -6.09
N LEU A 80 -7.04 -21.88 -7.14
CA LEU A 80 -7.36 -20.46 -7.25
C LEU A 80 -8.88 -20.26 -7.38
N ALA A 81 -9.56 -21.02 -8.23
CA ALA A 81 -11.01 -20.91 -8.40
C ALA A 81 -11.79 -21.18 -7.10
N GLU A 82 -11.38 -22.19 -6.32
CA GLU A 82 -11.95 -22.47 -5.00
C GLU A 82 -11.74 -21.32 -4.02
N PHE A 83 -10.55 -20.70 -4.03
CA PHE A 83 -10.28 -19.53 -3.20
C PHE A 83 -11.13 -18.33 -3.61
N LEU A 84 -11.17 -18.00 -4.91
CA LEU A 84 -11.88 -16.83 -5.43
C LEU A 84 -13.38 -16.89 -5.16
N SER A 85 -13.99 -18.09 -5.10
CA SER A 85 -15.41 -18.24 -4.75
C SER A 85 -15.74 -17.77 -3.32
N ARG A 86 -14.74 -17.54 -2.48
CA ARG A 86 -14.86 -17.04 -1.09
C ARG A 86 -14.48 -15.56 -0.96
N VAL A 87 -13.86 -14.97 -1.97
CA VAL A 87 -13.44 -13.56 -1.98
C VAL A 87 -14.64 -12.68 -2.29
N PRO A 88 -14.92 -11.63 -1.50
CA PRO A 88 -16.04 -10.73 -1.75
C PRO A 88 -15.77 -9.80 -2.93
N GLY A 89 -16.73 -9.67 -3.85
CA GLY A 89 -16.69 -8.71 -4.95
C GLY A 89 -15.81 -9.09 -6.13
N SER A 90 -16.29 -8.82 -7.35
CA SER A 90 -15.58 -9.20 -8.58
C SER A 90 -14.23 -8.50 -8.74
N ALA A 91 -14.12 -7.21 -8.40
CA ALA A 91 -12.86 -6.48 -8.54
C ALA A 91 -11.74 -7.04 -7.64
N LEU A 92 -12.08 -7.52 -6.44
CA LEU A 92 -11.13 -8.20 -5.57
C LEU A 92 -10.76 -9.56 -6.15
N GLN A 93 -11.74 -10.30 -6.68
CA GLN A 93 -11.48 -11.58 -7.34
C GLN A 93 -10.51 -11.43 -8.51
N ASP A 94 -10.75 -10.45 -9.39
CA ASP A 94 -9.92 -10.17 -10.56
C ASP A 94 -8.47 -9.82 -10.17
N THR A 95 -8.30 -8.97 -9.17
CA THR A 95 -6.97 -8.55 -8.71
C THR A 95 -6.24 -9.64 -7.92
N CYS A 96 -6.95 -10.46 -7.14
CA CYS A 96 -6.39 -11.65 -6.50
C CYS A 96 -5.94 -12.68 -7.54
N ALA A 97 -6.77 -12.90 -8.57
CA ALA A 97 -6.44 -13.80 -9.67
C ALA A 97 -5.19 -13.33 -10.41
N GLY A 98 -5.15 -12.04 -10.78
CA GLY A 98 -4.01 -11.42 -11.43
C GLY A 98 -2.72 -11.52 -10.60
N ALA A 99 -2.80 -11.31 -9.28
CA ALA A 99 -1.65 -11.45 -8.38
C ALA A 99 -1.04 -12.85 -8.40
N VAL A 100 -1.88 -13.89 -8.31
CA VAL A 100 -1.45 -15.29 -8.35
C VAL A 100 -0.89 -15.66 -9.73
N ARG A 101 -1.57 -15.24 -10.80
CA ARG A 101 -1.14 -15.50 -12.18
C ARG A 101 0.19 -14.82 -12.49
N LEU A 102 0.38 -13.56 -12.08
CA LEU A 102 1.64 -12.84 -12.30
C LEU A 102 2.80 -13.48 -11.51
N ALA A 103 2.53 -13.96 -10.29
CA ALA A 103 3.53 -14.68 -9.50
C ALA A 103 3.96 -16.00 -10.17
N GLU A 104 3.02 -16.76 -10.73
CA GLU A 104 3.30 -17.98 -11.49
C GLU A 104 4.07 -17.67 -12.79
N MET A 105 3.60 -16.69 -13.57
CA MET A 105 4.25 -16.26 -14.81
C MET A 105 5.70 -15.81 -14.57
N ARG A 106 5.94 -15.03 -13.51
CA ARG A 106 7.29 -14.60 -13.13
C ARG A 106 8.19 -15.78 -12.76
N ALA A 107 7.65 -16.79 -12.08
CA ALA A 107 8.43 -17.98 -11.73
C ALA A 107 8.81 -18.78 -12.99
N GLN A 108 7.87 -19.00 -13.90
CA GLN A 108 8.11 -19.78 -15.12
C GLN A 108 8.99 -19.05 -16.15
N ASN A 109 8.84 -17.73 -16.28
CA ASN A 109 9.60 -16.95 -17.27
C ASN A 109 9.96 -15.54 -16.74
N PRO A 110 10.97 -15.43 -15.87
CA PRO A 110 11.40 -14.14 -15.31
C PRO A 110 11.81 -13.13 -16.40
N THR A 111 12.34 -13.61 -17.52
CA THR A 111 12.85 -12.77 -18.62
C THR A 111 11.77 -12.20 -19.53
N ALA A 112 10.54 -12.72 -19.48
CA ALA A 112 9.43 -12.20 -20.28
C ALA A 112 8.80 -10.92 -19.69
N LEU A 113 9.06 -10.65 -18.40
CA LEU A 113 8.48 -9.49 -17.73
C LEU A 113 9.34 -8.24 -17.95
N PRO A 114 8.72 -7.08 -18.15
CA PRO A 114 9.43 -5.82 -18.25
C PRO A 114 10.05 -5.46 -16.91
N ASP A 115 11.07 -4.60 -16.93
CA ASP A 115 11.68 -4.02 -15.73
C ASP A 115 10.74 -2.97 -15.10
N LEU A 116 9.63 -3.46 -14.54
CA LEU A 116 8.61 -2.68 -13.86
C LEU A 116 8.44 -3.19 -12.43
N PRO A 117 8.07 -2.30 -11.48
CA PRO A 117 7.78 -2.72 -10.12
C PRO A 117 6.60 -3.68 -10.09
N ASP A 118 6.59 -4.61 -9.12
CA ASP A 118 5.51 -5.58 -8.97
C ASP A 118 4.15 -4.86 -8.87
N LEU A 119 3.25 -5.17 -9.81
CA LEU A 119 1.94 -4.55 -9.91
C LEU A 119 1.10 -4.79 -8.65
N TYR A 120 1.03 -6.03 -8.19
CA TYR A 120 0.06 -6.46 -7.20
C TYR A 120 0.60 -6.40 -5.77
N GLU A 121 1.91 -6.35 -5.55
CA GLU A 121 2.49 -6.29 -4.21
C GLU A 121 1.88 -5.20 -3.30
N PRO A 122 1.74 -3.92 -3.70
CA PRO A 122 1.09 -2.93 -2.84
C PRO A 122 -0.39 -3.28 -2.55
N LEU A 123 -1.08 -3.95 -3.47
CA LEU A 123 -2.48 -4.34 -3.29
C LEU A 123 -2.62 -5.58 -2.40
N VAL A 124 -1.68 -6.53 -2.47
CA VAL A 124 -1.62 -7.68 -1.56
C VAL A 124 -1.33 -7.20 -0.14
N LEU A 125 -0.36 -6.29 0.04
CA LEU A 125 -0.11 -5.65 1.34
C LEU A 125 -1.34 -4.88 1.83
N PHE A 126 -2.10 -4.24 0.93
CA PHE A 126 -3.36 -3.57 1.30
C PHE A 126 -4.36 -4.57 1.88
N TYR A 127 -4.51 -5.74 1.24
CA TYR A 127 -5.38 -6.82 1.72
C TYR A 127 -4.90 -7.42 3.05
N GLU A 128 -3.60 -7.63 3.22
CA GLU A 128 -3.02 -8.15 4.48
C GLU A 128 -3.28 -7.23 5.69
N ARG A 129 -3.62 -5.97 5.44
CA ARG A 129 -4.03 -5.01 6.48
C ARG A 129 -5.52 -5.08 6.83
N GLY A 130 -6.27 -5.98 6.21
CA GLY A 130 -7.67 -6.28 6.49
C GLY A 130 -8.63 -5.37 5.74
N GLY A 131 -9.83 -5.88 5.46
CA GLY A 131 -10.91 -5.14 4.80
C GLY A 131 -10.75 -5.00 3.28
N GLU A 132 -11.90 -4.87 2.60
CA GLU A 132 -12.01 -4.75 1.15
C GLU A 132 -11.92 -3.31 0.64
N PHE A 133 -11.96 -3.14 -0.68
CA PHE A 133 -12.35 -1.87 -1.29
C PHE A 133 -13.60 -2.06 -2.13
N LEU A 134 -14.44 -1.03 -2.19
CA LEU A 134 -15.63 -1.02 -3.02
C LEU A 134 -15.53 0.12 -4.03
N ARG A 135 -16.05 -0.08 -5.25
CA ARG A 135 -16.28 1.07 -6.14
C ARG A 135 -17.49 1.83 -5.63
N ASP A 136 -17.35 3.14 -5.42
CA ASP A 136 -18.49 3.97 -5.08
C ASP A 136 -19.29 4.34 -6.35
N ASN A 137 -20.52 4.82 -6.14
CA ASN A 137 -21.42 5.19 -7.24
C ASN A 137 -20.99 6.48 -7.98
N VAL A 138 -19.93 7.16 -7.53
CA VAL A 138 -19.44 8.43 -8.09
C VAL A 138 -18.06 8.29 -8.76
N GLY A 139 -17.58 7.05 -8.94
CA GLY A 139 -16.33 6.75 -9.64
C GLY A 139 -15.07 6.84 -8.77
N GLY A 140 -15.21 6.87 -7.46
CA GLY A 140 -14.15 6.67 -6.48
C GLY A 140 -14.11 5.23 -5.94
N LEU A 141 -13.18 5.02 -5.01
CA LEU A 141 -13.10 3.79 -4.21
C LEU A 141 -13.44 4.12 -2.76
N ASP A 142 -14.29 3.33 -2.13
CA ASP A 142 -14.39 3.27 -0.68
C ASP A 142 -13.36 2.28 -0.15
N LEU A 143 -12.44 2.76 0.69
CA LEU A 143 -11.43 1.96 1.36
C LEU A 143 -11.86 1.67 2.79
N THR A 144 -13.04 1.09 2.96
CA THR A 144 -13.61 0.75 4.27
C THR A 144 -13.99 2.01 5.07
N GLY A 145 -14.84 2.85 4.48
CA GLY A 145 -15.34 4.11 5.05
C GLY A 145 -14.48 5.35 4.71
N VAL A 146 -13.42 5.18 3.95
CA VAL A 146 -12.56 6.28 3.46
C VAL A 146 -12.68 6.38 1.95
N SER A 147 -13.36 7.42 1.46
CA SER A 147 -13.43 7.70 0.03
C SER A 147 -12.05 8.09 -0.53
N PHE A 148 -11.67 7.43 -1.63
CA PHE A 148 -10.41 7.60 -2.32
C PHE A 148 -10.67 7.87 -3.80
N ARG A 149 -10.10 8.97 -4.31
CA ARG A 149 -10.25 9.33 -5.72
C ARG A 149 -9.30 8.53 -6.60
N LEU A 150 -9.87 7.82 -7.56
CA LEU A 150 -9.13 7.10 -8.59
C LEU A 150 -8.24 8.06 -9.40
N GLY A 151 -8.82 9.14 -9.94
CA GLY A 151 -8.11 10.06 -10.83
C GLY A 151 -7.91 9.45 -12.23
N THR A 152 -6.85 9.84 -12.92
CA THR A 152 -6.53 9.36 -14.27
C THR A 152 -5.20 8.61 -14.30
N PRO A 153 -4.98 7.67 -15.24
CA PRO A 153 -3.69 7.01 -15.42
C PRO A 153 -2.53 8.00 -15.54
N GLN A 154 -2.69 9.06 -16.36
CA GLN A 154 -1.65 10.08 -16.57
C GLN A 154 -1.35 10.88 -15.30
N GLY A 155 -2.37 11.13 -14.47
CA GLY A 155 -2.17 11.77 -13.17
C GLY A 155 -1.39 10.87 -12.22
N LYS A 156 -1.66 9.56 -12.22
CA LYS A 156 -0.95 8.59 -11.39
C LYS A 156 0.49 8.40 -11.82
N LEU A 157 0.80 8.40 -13.11
CA LEU A 157 2.19 8.36 -13.61
C LEU A 157 3.07 9.51 -13.10
N ARG A 158 2.48 10.68 -12.82
CA ARG A 158 3.21 11.85 -12.27
C ARG A 158 3.39 11.81 -10.76
N THR A 159 2.78 10.83 -10.10
CA THR A 159 2.85 10.69 -8.65
C THR A 159 4.20 10.08 -8.27
N PRO A 160 4.94 10.63 -7.29
CA PRO A 160 6.15 9.99 -6.78
C PRO A 160 5.86 8.56 -6.32
N GLY A 161 6.76 7.64 -6.63
CA GLY A 161 6.65 6.26 -6.18
C GLY A 161 6.87 6.12 -4.70
N PHE A 162 6.19 5.14 -4.10
CA PHE A 162 6.43 4.71 -2.73
C PHE A 162 7.14 3.35 -2.78
N GLU A 163 8.45 3.35 -2.61
CA GLU A 163 9.27 2.15 -2.71
C GLU A 163 9.36 1.39 -1.38
N THR A 164 9.11 2.09 -0.27
CA THR A 164 9.29 1.58 1.09
C THR A 164 8.06 0.80 1.59
N LEU A 165 7.79 -0.35 0.96
CA LEU A 165 6.65 -1.23 1.29
C LEU A 165 6.83 -2.11 2.54
N GLY A 166 7.82 -1.82 3.39
CA GLY A 166 8.14 -2.65 4.56
C GLY A 166 7.09 -2.58 5.69
N GLY A 167 6.77 -3.71 6.31
CA GLY A 167 5.78 -3.81 7.39
C GLY A 167 5.99 -2.81 8.52
N THR A 168 7.24 -2.63 8.99
CA THR A 168 7.59 -1.65 10.04
C THR A 168 7.19 -0.22 9.68
N VAL A 169 7.30 0.16 8.41
CA VAL A 169 6.97 1.51 7.93
C VAL A 169 5.46 1.67 7.84
N LEU A 170 4.76 0.67 7.31
CA LEU A 170 3.30 0.65 7.26
C LEU A 170 2.69 0.70 8.68
N ASP A 171 3.27 -0.05 9.62
CA ASP A 171 2.83 -0.06 11.01
C ASP A 171 3.11 1.27 11.72
N ALA A 172 4.24 1.93 11.41
CA ALA A 172 4.55 3.25 11.94
C ALA A 172 3.60 4.35 11.41
N LEU A 173 3.04 4.18 10.21
CA LEU A 173 2.07 5.15 9.64
C LEU A 173 0.68 5.05 10.28
N ASP A 174 0.37 3.88 10.83
CA ASP A 174 -0.96 3.57 11.34
C ASP A 174 -1.10 3.94 12.82
N ALA A 175 -2.25 4.53 13.13
CA ALA A 175 -2.68 4.85 14.48
C ALA A 175 -4.12 5.36 14.46
N GLU A 176 -4.78 5.28 15.62
CA GLU A 176 -6.09 5.89 15.83
C GLU A 176 -6.00 7.43 15.78
N GLY A 177 -7.08 8.04 15.28
CA GLY A 177 -7.33 9.48 15.34
C GLY A 177 -6.87 10.26 14.11
N ARG A 178 -7.05 11.58 14.18
CA ARG A 178 -6.56 12.50 13.14
C ARG A 178 -5.07 12.72 13.33
N ILE A 179 -4.28 12.35 12.34
CA ILE A 179 -2.82 12.48 12.38
C ILE A 179 -2.34 13.64 11.49
N SER A 180 -1.43 14.45 12.01
CA SER A 180 -0.65 15.43 11.25
C SER A 180 0.83 15.19 11.47
N TYR A 181 1.62 15.25 10.40
CA TYR A 181 3.06 14.97 10.43
C TYR A 181 3.86 16.25 10.23
N CYS A 182 5.04 16.30 10.85
CA CYS A 182 6.01 17.36 10.62
C CYS A 182 7.44 16.86 10.84
N THR A 183 8.40 17.66 10.40
CA THR A 183 9.82 17.44 10.66
C THR A 183 10.54 18.78 10.79
N ALA A 184 11.77 18.76 11.28
CA ALA A 184 12.62 19.95 11.28
C ALA A 184 12.96 20.39 9.85
N ALA A 185 13.05 21.70 9.63
CA ALA A 185 13.45 22.28 8.34
C ALA A 185 14.69 21.58 7.75
N GLY A 186 14.62 21.31 6.44
CA GLY A 186 15.68 20.59 5.72
C GLY A 186 15.57 19.06 5.77
N ASN A 187 14.49 18.49 6.35
CA ASN A 187 14.22 17.04 6.41
C ASN A 187 15.34 16.23 7.10
N ARG A 188 16.10 16.87 8.01
CA ARG A 188 17.22 16.25 8.74
C ARG A 188 16.85 15.81 10.16
N GLY A 189 15.68 16.21 10.65
CA GLY A 189 15.18 15.85 11.97
C GLY A 189 14.37 14.56 11.98
N PRO A 190 14.08 14.00 13.17
CA PRO A 190 13.13 12.89 13.27
C PRO A 190 11.75 13.32 12.76
N VAL A 191 10.97 12.35 12.30
CA VAL A 191 9.56 12.57 11.99
C VAL A 191 8.81 12.73 13.30
N MET A 192 7.96 13.75 13.38
CA MET A 192 7.05 13.95 14.50
C MET A 192 5.62 13.87 14.00
N ARG A 193 4.71 13.42 14.84
CA ARG A 193 3.28 13.42 14.56
C ARG A 193 2.49 13.94 15.74
N ARG A 194 1.39 14.62 15.44
CA ARG A 194 0.32 14.95 16.38
C ARG A 194 -0.87 14.07 16.05
N ARG A 195 -1.36 13.31 17.03
CA ARG A 195 -2.61 12.55 16.93
C ARG A 195 -3.68 13.22 17.77
N VAL A 196 -4.87 13.38 17.20
CA VAL A 196 -6.06 13.83 17.92
C VAL A 196 -7.03 12.66 18.01
N VAL A 197 -7.17 12.09 19.20
CA VAL A 197 -8.02 10.92 19.48
C VAL A 197 -9.12 11.37 20.45
N ARG A 198 -10.38 11.34 20.01
CA ARG A 198 -11.54 11.76 20.83
C ARG A 198 -11.38 13.15 21.51
N GLY A 199 -10.61 14.04 20.90
CA GLY A 199 -10.32 15.39 21.40
C GLY A 199 -9.03 15.51 22.22
N GLU A 200 -8.39 14.40 22.59
CA GLU A 200 -7.10 14.38 23.28
C GLU A 200 -5.95 14.48 22.28
N ILE A 201 -4.94 15.29 22.62
CA ILE A 201 -3.76 15.54 21.79
C ILE A 201 -2.59 14.70 22.30
N HIS A 202 -2.06 13.86 21.41
CA HIS A 202 -0.84 13.06 21.64
C HIS A 202 0.24 13.50 20.65
N ASP A 203 1.29 14.13 21.18
CA ASP A 203 2.45 14.55 20.40
C ASP A 203 3.53 13.48 20.54
N GLU A 204 4.04 13.00 19.40
CA GLU A 204 4.94 11.85 19.34
C GLU A 204 6.11 12.11 18.38
N VAL A 205 7.28 11.59 18.72
CA VAL A 205 8.48 11.59 17.86
C VAL A 205 8.83 10.16 17.47
N PHE A 206 9.19 9.95 16.20
CA PHE A 206 9.67 8.66 15.72
C PHE A 206 11.13 8.48 16.14
N GLY A 207 11.34 7.61 17.11
CA GLY A 207 12.63 7.35 17.74
C GLY A 207 13.54 6.44 16.92
N ARG A 208 14.79 6.30 17.38
CA ARG A 208 15.79 5.40 16.76
C ARG A 208 15.44 3.93 16.89
N ASP A 209 14.65 3.58 17.90
CA ASP A 209 14.18 2.22 18.15
C ASP A 209 13.01 1.81 17.23
N LEU A 210 12.70 2.65 16.24
CA LEU A 210 11.61 2.48 15.26
C LEU A 210 10.23 2.47 15.90
N ARG A 211 10.04 3.31 16.93
CA ARG A 211 8.80 3.44 17.70
C ARG A 211 8.43 4.90 17.87
N TRP A 212 7.14 5.15 18.09
CA TRP A 212 6.65 6.46 18.48
C TRP A 212 6.78 6.63 19.99
N GLU A 213 7.42 7.72 20.42
CA GLU A 213 7.59 8.09 21.82
C GLU A 213 6.90 9.43 22.10
N PRO A 214 6.23 9.60 23.26
CA PRO A 214 5.66 10.89 23.65
C PRO A 214 6.71 12.01 23.63
N THR A 215 6.31 13.21 23.17
CA THR A 215 7.21 14.36 23.12
C THR A 215 6.48 15.69 23.34
N ASP A 216 7.14 16.64 24.00
CA ASP A 216 6.62 18.01 24.16
C ASP A 216 7.15 18.98 23.08
N ARG A 217 8.02 18.51 22.18
CA ARG A 217 8.70 19.35 21.15
C ARG A 217 7.76 20.11 20.23
N LEU A 218 6.59 19.55 19.94
CA LEU A 218 5.59 20.21 19.10
C LEU A 218 4.99 21.43 19.80
N ARG A 219 4.68 21.32 21.09
CA ARG A 219 4.15 22.41 21.91
C ARG A 219 5.18 23.51 22.15
N GLU A 220 6.43 23.13 22.39
CA GLU A 220 7.55 24.07 22.60
C GLU A 220 7.83 24.93 21.35
N THR A 221 7.67 24.35 20.15
CA THR A 221 7.84 25.07 18.88
C THR A 221 6.69 26.07 18.64
N GLU A 222 5.46 25.70 18.97
CA GLU A 222 4.28 26.59 18.88
C GLU A 222 4.38 27.77 19.86
N ALA A 223 5.09 27.59 20.99
CA ALA A 223 5.31 28.60 22.02
C ALA A 223 6.43 29.63 21.72
N GLY A 224 7.07 29.56 20.54
CA GLY A 224 8.00 30.60 20.07
C GLY A 224 9.50 30.30 20.20
N ALA A 225 9.92 29.03 20.19
CA ALA A 225 11.34 28.68 20.12
C ALA A 225 11.94 29.03 18.73
N GLU A 226 12.85 30.00 18.67
CA GLU A 226 13.45 30.53 17.43
C GLU A 226 14.31 29.51 16.64
N ASP A 227 14.70 28.37 17.23
CA ASP A 227 15.75 27.50 16.69
C ASP A 227 15.31 26.23 15.93
N ALA A 228 14.00 25.93 15.83
CA ALA A 228 13.55 24.76 15.08
C ALA A 228 12.23 25.01 14.34
N ARG A 229 12.29 25.67 13.17
CA ARG A 229 11.12 25.75 12.29
C ARG A 229 10.71 24.34 11.86
N LEU A 230 9.59 23.86 12.40
CA LEU A 230 8.94 22.64 11.94
C LEU A 230 8.17 22.92 10.65
N ILE A 231 8.30 22.01 9.70
CA ILE A 231 7.56 22.06 8.44
C ILE A 231 6.53 20.93 8.40
N PRO A 232 5.28 21.21 7.96
CA PRO A 232 4.28 20.17 7.80
C PRO A 232 4.70 19.20 6.69
N LEU A 233 4.38 17.92 6.90
CA LEU A 233 4.60 16.86 5.93
C LEU A 233 3.25 16.32 5.47
N ASP A 234 3.14 16.05 4.16
CA ASP A 234 2.08 15.17 3.69
C ASP A 234 2.38 13.71 4.07
N GLU A 235 1.39 12.84 3.88
CA GLU A 235 1.46 11.44 4.30
C GLU A 235 2.56 10.66 3.58
N LEU A 236 2.83 10.98 2.31
CA LEU A 236 3.88 10.28 1.56
C LEU A 236 5.25 10.76 2.02
N ALA A 237 5.44 12.07 2.20
CA ALA A 237 6.70 12.61 2.70
C ALA A 237 7.02 12.07 4.10
N ALA A 238 6.00 11.90 4.95
CA ALA A 238 6.17 11.24 6.25
C ALA A 238 6.59 9.77 6.09
N ALA A 239 5.92 9.02 5.21
CA ALA A 239 6.22 7.62 4.95
C ALA A 239 7.66 7.41 4.44
N GLU A 240 8.13 8.25 3.52
CA GLU A 240 9.50 8.22 3.00
C GLU A 240 10.55 8.48 4.09
N LEU A 241 10.29 9.46 4.97
CA LEU A 241 11.22 9.75 6.07
C LEU A 241 11.25 8.65 7.14
N ILE A 242 10.11 8.02 7.41
CA ILE A 242 10.04 6.83 8.27
C ILE A 242 10.80 5.68 7.62
N GLY A 243 10.60 5.44 6.33
CA GLY A 243 11.34 4.44 5.55
C GLY A 243 12.85 4.62 5.62
N ALA A 244 13.32 5.83 5.33
CA ALA A 244 14.74 6.16 5.44
C ALA A 244 15.29 5.98 6.87
N ALA A 245 14.46 6.14 7.91
CA ALA A 245 14.87 5.84 9.29
C ALA A 245 15.00 4.34 9.55
N VAL A 246 14.05 3.53 9.07
CA VAL A 246 14.09 2.06 9.16
C VAL A 246 15.30 1.49 8.42
N ASP A 247 15.58 1.98 7.21
CA ASP A 247 16.73 1.54 6.42
C ASP A 247 18.07 1.86 7.10
N ARG A 248 18.17 3.03 7.75
CA ARG A 248 19.37 3.40 8.51
C ARG A 248 19.58 2.54 9.76
N ALA A 249 18.50 2.12 10.42
CA ALA A 249 18.59 1.26 11.59
C ALA A 249 18.90 -0.20 11.25
N SER A 250 18.68 -0.61 10.00
CA SER A 250 18.92 -1.98 9.51
C SER A 250 20.34 -2.20 8.96
N ARG A 251 21.19 -1.17 8.95
CA ARG A 251 22.60 -1.20 8.52
C ARG A 251 23.54 -1.23 9.73
#